data_AF-A0A949EED6-F1
#
_entry.id   AF-A0A949EED6-F1
#
_cell.length_a   1.000
_cell.length_b   1.000
_cell.length_c   1.000
_cell.angle_alpha   90.00
_cell.angle_beta   90.00
_cell.angle_gamma   90.00
#
_symmetry.space_group_name_H-M   'P 1'
#
loop_
_entity.id
_entity.type
_entity.pdbx_description
1 polymer ?
#
loop_
_entity_poly.entity_id
_entity_poly.type
_entity_poly.pdbx_seq_one_letter_code
_entity_poly.pdbx_strand_id
1 'polypeptide(L)'
;MSISVVGHSNPDTDSVAAAISYANFLKAQGQDAVACMQIDAANLNPESKTVLARFGLTAPEQISDAEGKKIALVDHSDIAQAPANIMKADLVAVVDHHKIGDITTNNPIYFNAQPVGCTCTVLNEMYKNSGIAIPKNIAGIMLAAILSDTVNFKSPTCTPADKVACADLAKVAGVSNMDELFMEMLKAKSAVDGVPIKDLLFRDYKDFDMKGSKVGVGQLELATLDQVAPMRDDLYKEMQRVKAEGRHSVLLMLTDVVKEGTDLMVVSDDPSIIEKAFNSKLSGNSMWIDGMMSRKKQTVPNLQKAFGC
;
A
#
# COMPACT_ATOMS: atom_id res chain seq x y z
N MET A 1 -20.49 -4.76 23.17
CA MET A 1 -19.18 -4.12 22.91
C MET A 1 -19.10 -3.87 21.42
N SER A 2 -18.70 -2.65 21.03
CA SER A 2 -18.51 -2.29 19.63
C SER A 2 -17.36 -3.11 19.03
N ILE A 3 -17.47 -3.49 17.75
CA ILE A 3 -16.39 -4.15 17.00
C ILE A 3 -15.43 -3.07 16.50
N SER A 4 -14.17 -3.09 16.96
CA SER A 4 -13.14 -2.22 16.39
C SER A 4 -12.62 -2.85 15.10
N VAL A 5 -12.83 -2.17 13.98
CA VAL A 5 -12.35 -2.56 12.66
C VAL A 5 -11.01 -1.88 12.40
N VAL A 6 -9.95 -2.64 12.24
CA VAL A 6 -8.58 -2.12 12.25
C VAL A 6 -7.78 -2.62 11.05
N GLY A 7 -7.13 -1.70 10.36
CA GLY A 7 -6.11 -2.00 9.34
C GLY A 7 -4.72 -2.22 9.93
N HIS A 8 -3.70 -2.39 9.08
CA HIS A 8 -2.33 -2.66 9.52
C HIS A 8 -1.63 -1.46 10.19
N SER A 9 -0.48 -1.72 10.84
CA SER A 9 0.23 -0.78 11.73
C SER A 9 0.77 0.49 11.08
N ASN A 10 1.11 0.43 9.79
CA ASN A 10 1.51 1.60 8.99
C ASN A 10 0.47 1.89 7.90
N PRO A 11 -0.73 2.38 8.25
CA PRO A 11 -1.89 2.37 7.37
C PRO A 11 -1.68 3.20 6.09
N ASP A 12 -1.94 2.57 4.96
CA ASP A 12 -2.09 3.23 3.67
C ASP A 12 -3.56 3.55 3.38
N THR A 13 -3.86 3.93 2.15
CA THR A 13 -5.21 4.35 1.75
C THR A 13 -6.21 3.20 1.79
N ASP A 14 -5.84 1.96 1.45
CA ASP A 14 -6.75 0.81 1.54
C ASP A 14 -7.01 0.43 3.00
N SER A 15 -5.97 0.32 3.82
CA SER A 15 -6.08 0.05 5.25
C SER A 15 -7.06 1.01 5.97
N VAL A 16 -6.99 2.32 5.68
CA VAL A 16 -7.93 3.32 6.21
C VAL A 16 -9.34 3.18 5.60
N ALA A 17 -9.42 3.07 4.28
CA ALA A 17 -10.69 3.01 3.55
C ALA A 17 -11.49 1.76 3.92
N ALA A 18 -10.83 0.61 3.99
CA ALA A 18 -11.40 -0.67 4.34
C ALA A 18 -11.91 -0.66 5.78
N ALA A 19 -11.20 -0.03 6.72
CA ALA A 19 -11.66 0.08 8.10
C ALA A 19 -12.96 0.90 8.21
N ILE A 20 -13.01 2.05 7.53
CA ILE A 20 -14.21 2.91 7.45
C ILE A 20 -15.37 2.17 6.79
N SER A 21 -15.10 1.53 5.66
CA SER A 21 -16.11 0.88 4.82
C SER A 21 -16.66 -0.37 5.49
N TYR A 22 -15.82 -1.20 6.11
CA TYR A 22 -16.29 -2.41 6.79
C TYR A 22 -17.00 -2.09 8.10
N ALA A 23 -16.58 -1.07 8.85
CA ALA A 23 -17.36 -0.58 10.00
C ALA A 23 -18.75 -0.06 9.57
N ASN A 24 -18.84 0.63 8.42
CA ASN A 24 -20.12 1.04 7.86
C ASN A 24 -21.00 -0.16 7.45
N PHE A 25 -20.41 -1.15 6.80
CA PHE A 25 -21.08 -2.39 6.42
C PHE A 25 -21.66 -3.13 7.64
N LEU A 26 -20.86 -3.31 8.70
CA LEU A 26 -21.30 -3.94 9.95
C LEU A 26 -22.46 -3.18 10.60
N LYS A 27 -22.41 -1.83 10.61
CA LYS A 27 -23.53 -0.99 11.08
C LYS A 27 -24.79 -1.19 10.28
N ALA A 28 -24.68 -1.27 8.95
CA ALA A 28 -25.83 -1.53 8.08
C ALA A 28 -26.45 -2.92 8.32
N GLN A 29 -25.67 -3.88 8.85
CA GLN A 29 -26.16 -5.19 9.30
C GLN A 29 -26.70 -5.20 10.74
N GLY A 30 -26.81 -4.03 11.39
CA GLY A 30 -27.30 -3.91 12.77
C GLY A 30 -26.28 -4.25 13.84
N GLN A 31 -24.98 -4.31 13.51
CA GLN A 31 -23.90 -4.50 14.47
C GLN A 31 -23.30 -3.16 14.90
N ASP A 32 -22.93 -3.04 16.17
CA ASP A 32 -22.15 -1.90 16.65
C ASP A 32 -20.69 -2.08 16.25
N ALA A 33 -20.13 -1.11 15.51
CA ALA A 33 -18.77 -1.15 15.00
C ALA A 33 -18.15 0.26 14.95
N VAL A 34 -16.82 0.34 15.02
CA VAL A 34 -16.07 1.59 14.89
C VAL A 34 -14.83 1.34 14.04
N ALA A 35 -14.54 2.27 13.13
CA ALA A 35 -13.31 2.23 12.35
C ALA A 35 -12.16 2.75 13.21
N CYS A 36 -11.05 2.01 13.24
CA CYS A 36 -9.85 2.37 13.95
C CYS A 36 -8.59 2.24 13.08
N MET A 37 -7.52 2.91 13.50
CA MET A 37 -6.17 2.80 12.92
C MET A 37 -5.12 2.81 14.02
N GLN A 38 -3.91 2.33 13.73
CA GLN A 38 -2.88 2.11 14.75
C GLN A 38 -1.95 3.31 14.99
N ILE A 39 -2.16 4.40 14.26
CA ILE A 39 -1.37 5.63 14.35
C ILE A 39 -2.25 6.82 14.73
N ASP A 40 -1.62 7.89 15.18
CA ASP A 40 -2.30 9.19 15.34
C ASP A 40 -2.66 9.77 13.96
N ALA A 41 -3.82 10.42 13.83
CA ALA A 41 -4.29 11.03 12.60
C ALA A 41 -3.33 12.08 12.03
N ALA A 42 -2.57 12.76 12.88
CA ALA A 42 -1.52 13.70 12.50
C ALA A 42 -0.41 13.01 11.69
N ASN A 43 -0.16 11.73 11.93
CA ASN A 43 0.88 10.95 11.26
C ASN A 43 0.39 10.22 10.00
N LEU A 44 -0.91 10.31 9.68
CA LEU A 44 -1.44 9.66 8.50
C LEU A 44 -0.77 10.19 7.21
N ASN A 45 -0.58 9.29 6.25
CA ASN A 45 0.08 9.64 5.00
C ASN A 45 -0.73 10.71 4.21
N PRO A 46 -0.06 11.55 3.40
CA PRO A 46 -0.72 12.65 2.70
C PRO A 46 -1.84 12.21 1.74
N GLU A 47 -1.71 11.04 1.11
CA GLU A 47 -2.71 10.51 0.19
C GLU A 47 -4.02 10.21 0.93
N SER A 48 -3.98 9.43 2.01
CA SER A 48 -5.18 9.09 2.79
C SER A 48 -5.82 10.34 3.41
N LYS A 49 -5.03 11.32 3.87
CA LYS A 49 -5.55 12.63 4.33
C LYS A 49 -6.32 13.36 3.23
N THR A 50 -5.77 13.36 2.01
CA THR A 50 -6.41 13.98 0.84
C THR A 50 -7.73 13.27 0.51
N VAL A 51 -7.74 11.94 0.50
CA VAL A 51 -8.94 11.13 0.23
C VAL A 51 -10.03 11.36 1.30
N LEU A 52 -9.66 11.36 2.59
CA LEU A 52 -10.59 11.64 3.68
C LEU A 52 -11.24 13.01 3.52
N ALA A 53 -10.43 14.05 3.27
CA ALA A 53 -10.91 15.41 3.04
C ALA A 53 -11.82 15.50 1.80
N ARG A 54 -11.43 14.84 0.70
CA ARG A 54 -12.16 14.84 -0.58
C ARG A 54 -13.59 14.32 -0.45
N PHE A 55 -13.80 13.32 0.40
CA PHE A 55 -15.09 12.67 0.61
C PHE A 55 -15.76 13.06 1.94
N GLY A 56 -15.23 14.05 2.66
CA GLY A 56 -15.81 14.56 3.90
C GLY A 56 -15.86 13.53 5.02
N LEU A 57 -14.86 12.66 5.09
CA LEU A 57 -14.72 11.62 6.12
C LEU A 57 -13.68 12.05 7.15
N THR A 58 -13.87 11.61 8.39
CA THR A 58 -12.90 11.80 9.47
C THR A 58 -11.95 10.62 9.54
N ALA A 59 -10.72 10.87 9.98
CA ALA A 59 -9.78 9.79 10.26
C ALA A 59 -10.38 8.81 11.30
N PRO A 60 -10.11 7.50 11.18
CA PRO A 60 -10.49 6.50 12.18
C PRO A 60 -9.96 6.81 13.58
N GLU A 61 -10.56 6.21 14.61
CA GLU A 61 -10.08 6.33 15.99
C GLU A 61 -8.74 5.61 16.17
N GLN A 62 -7.84 6.16 17.00
CA GLN A 62 -6.57 5.47 17.27
C GLN A 62 -6.79 4.26 18.19
N ILE A 63 -6.19 3.12 17.85
CA ILE A 63 -6.12 1.93 18.68
C ILE A 63 -4.69 1.38 18.72
N SER A 64 -4.09 1.32 19.91
CA SER A 64 -2.74 0.78 20.11
C SER A 64 -2.73 -0.62 20.72
N ASP A 65 -3.77 -0.98 21.48
CA ASP A 65 -3.90 -2.25 22.20
C ASP A 65 -5.28 -2.88 21.96
N ALA A 66 -5.28 -4.17 21.66
CA ALA A 66 -6.45 -4.99 21.35
C ALA A 66 -6.89 -5.92 22.50
N GLU A 67 -6.17 -5.96 23.64
CA GLU A 67 -6.47 -6.86 24.75
C GLU A 67 -7.93 -6.71 25.23
N GLY A 68 -8.66 -7.83 25.24
CA GLY A 68 -10.06 -7.88 25.68
C GLY A 68 -11.07 -7.18 24.77
N LYS A 69 -10.65 -6.65 23.62
CA LYS A 69 -11.53 -5.99 22.64
C LYS A 69 -12.05 -6.97 21.61
N LYS A 70 -13.18 -6.62 20.98
CA LYS A 70 -13.73 -7.33 19.84
C LYS A 70 -13.18 -6.72 18.55
N ILE A 71 -12.38 -7.47 17.79
CA ILE A 71 -11.61 -6.96 16.66
C ILE A 71 -12.09 -7.57 15.35
N ALA A 72 -12.16 -6.75 14.32
CA ALA A 72 -12.16 -7.19 12.93
C ALA A 72 -10.93 -6.62 12.24
N LEU A 73 -10.14 -7.46 11.56
CA LEU A 73 -8.99 -7.03 10.79
C LEU A 73 -9.39 -6.81 9.34
N VAL A 74 -8.86 -5.73 8.77
CA VAL A 74 -8.94 -5.47 7.32
C VAL A 74 -7.53 -5.32 6.76
N ASP A 75 -7.33 -5.78 5.53
CA ASP A 75 -6.10 -5.55 4.75
C ASP A 75 -4.80 -6.14 5.36
N HIS A 76 -4.93 -7.00 6.38
CA HIS A 76 -3.81 -7.78 6.89
C HIS A 76 -4.29 -8.96 7.74
N SER A 77 -3.38 -9.92 7.88
CA SER A 77 -3.52 -11.08 8.76
C SER A 77 -2.20 -11.52 9.41
N ASP A 78 -1.13 -10.71 9.32
CA ASP A 78 0.13 -10.95 10.03
C ASP A 78 0.10 -10.24 11.42
N ILE A 79 0.46 -10.96 12.49
CA ILE A 79 0.50 -10.48 13.88
C ILE A 79 1.43 -9.28 14.03
N ALA A 80 2.57 -9.27 13.33
CA ALA A 80 3.53 -8.17 13.36
C ALA A 80 2.96 -6.84 12.83
N GLN A 81 1.84 -6.89 12.09
CA GLN A 81 1.14 -5.73 11.55
C GLN A 81 -0.10 -5.34 12.37
N ALA A 82 -0.49 -6.16 13.34
CA ALA A 82 -1.70 -5.96 14.14
C ALA A 82 -1.43 -5.11 15.40
N PRO A 83 -2.48 -4.60 16.07
CA PRO A 83 -2.34 -3.88 17.34
C PRO A 83 -1.69 -4.75 18.43
N ALA A 84 -1.13 -4.11 19.47
CA ALA A 84 -0.57 -4.83 20.60
C ALA A 84 -1.60 -5.78 21.23
N ASN A 85 -1.12 -6.93 21.72
CA ASN A 85 -1.95 -7.95 22.36
C ASN A 85 -3.11 -8.49 21.50
N ILE A 86 -3.01 -8.47 20.16
CA ILE A 86 -4.05 -9.01 19.27
C ILE A 86 -4.45 -10.45 19.61
N MET A 87 -3.52 -11.28 20.07
CA MET A 87 -3.78 -12.67 20.46
C MET A 87 -4.62 -12.82 21.74
N LYS A 88 -4.82 -11.73 22.49
CA LYS A 88 -5.70 -11.65 23.66
C LYS A 88 -7.02 -10.94 23.34
N ALA A 89 -7.27 -10.61 22.08
CA ALA A 89 -8.51 -10.03 21.62
C ALA A 89 -9.53 -11.11 21.24
N ASP A 90 -10.81 -10.74 21.19
CA ASP A 90 -11.85 -11.51 20.53
C ASP A 90 -11.87 -11.14 19.04
N LEU A 91 -11.02 -11.81 18.24
CA LEU A 91 -11.01 -11.64 16.80
C LEU A 91 -12.27 -12.28 16.20
N VAL A 92 -13.05 -11.51 15.44
CA VAL A 92 -14.32 -11.99 14.87
C VAL A 92 -14.40 -11.95 13.35
N ALA A 93 -13.53 -11.17 12.71
CA ALA A 93 -13.47 -11.15 11.26
C ALA A 93 -12.08 -10.80 10.72
N VAL A 94 -11.78 -11.30 9.51
CA VAL A 94 -10.68 -10.86 8.66
C VAL A 94 -11.22 -10.66 7.24
N VAL A 95 -10.99 -9.48 6.66
CA VAL A 95 -11.27 -9.18 5.24
C VAL A 95 -9.99 -8.66 4.60
N ASP A 96 -9.42 -9.38 3.64
CA ASP A 96 -8.04 -9.14 3.19
C ASP A 96 -7.86 -9.47 1.70
N HIS A 97 -6.76 -9.04 1.11
CA HIS A 97 -6.33 -9.43 -0.24
C HIS A 97 -4.88 -9.93 -0.29
N HIS A 98 -4.18 -9.94 0.85
CA HIS A 98 -2.83 -10.45 1.00
C HIS A 98 -2.76 -11.97 1.08
N LYS A 99 -1.53 -12.50 1.14
CA LYS A 99 -1.31 -13.86 1.63
C LYS A 99 -1.89 -13.96 3.05
N ILE A 100 -2.37 -15.14 3.42
CA ILE A 100 -2.72 -15.42 4.81
C ILE A 100 -1.45 -15.28 5.66
N GLY A 101 -1.53 -14.49 6.73
CA GLY A 101 -0.46 -14.29 7.70
C GLY A 101 -0.43 -15.36 8.79
N ASP A 102 0.13 -15.01 9.94
CA ASP A 102 0.34 -15.89 11.10
C ASP A 102 -0.71 -15.70 12.21
N ILE A 103 -1.78 -14.92 11.97
CA ILE A 103 -2.90 -14.81 12.90
C ILE A 103 -3.61 -16.17 13.05
N THR A 104 -3.96 -16.51 14.30
CA THR A 104 -4.70 -17.72 14.63
C THR A 104 -5.84 -17.39 15.58
N THR A 105 -6.90 -18.20 15.58
CA THR A 105 -8.07 -18.00 16.45
C THR A 105 -8.45 -19.27 17.17
N ASN A 106 -8.98 -19.12 18.39
CA ASN A 106 -9.48 -20.25 19.18
C ASN A 106 -10.91 -20.66 18.77
N ASN A 107 -11.64 -19.76 18.10
CA ASN A 107 -13.01 -19.97 17.63
C ASN A 107 -13.09 -19.72 16.12
N PRO A 108 -14.07 -20.30 15.41
CA PRO A 108 -14.41 -19.90 14.05
C PRO A 108 -14.74 -18.41 13.96
N ILE A 109 -14.24 -17.76 12.91
CA ILE A 109 -14.48 -16.35 12.61
C ILE A 109 -14.96 -16.19 11.18
N TYR A 110 -15.47 -15.00 10.83
CA TYR A 110 -15.66 -14.67 9.42
C TYR A 110 -14.30 -14.40 8.77
N PHE A 111 -13.93 -15.13 7.73
CA PHE A 111 -12.67 -14.93 7.03
C PHE A 111 -12.93 -14.86 5.53
N ASN A 112 -12.67 -13.70 4.91
CA ASN A 112 -12.84 -13.48 3.48
C ASN A 112 -11.57 -12.83 2.92
N ALA A 113 -10.71 -13.65 2.34
CA ALA A 113 -9.54 -13.18 1.62
C ALA A 113 -9.66 -13.55 0.14
N GLN A 114 -9.45 -12.58 -0.76
CA GLN A 114 -9.54 -12.80 -2.19
C GLN A 114 -8.28 -12.29 -2.91
N PRO A 115 -7.81 -12.99 -3.96
CA PRO A 115 -6.63 -12.58 -4.73
C PRO A 115 -6.96 -11.45 -5.72
N VAL A 116 -7.44 -10.32 -5.21
CA VAL A 116 -7.78 -9.09 -5.95
C VAL A 116 -6.79 -7.96 -5.64
N GLY A 117 -6.90 -6.85 -6.36
CA GLY A 117 -5.96 -5.74 -6.25
C GLY A 117 -6.05 -4.95 -4.94
N CYS A 118 -7.19 -4.98 -4.25
CA CYS A 118 -7.49 -4.13 -3.09
C CYS A 118 -8.55 -4.74 -2.17
N THR A 119 -8.46 -4.55 -0.85
CA THR A 119 -9.46 -5.01 0.13
C THR A 119 -10.82 -4.36 -0.08
N CYS A 120 -10.86 -3.08 -0.52
CA CYS A 120 -12.11 -2.41 -0.88
C CYS A 120 -12.85 -3.06 -2.07
N THR A 121 -12.17 -3.83 -2.94
CA THR A 121 -12.83 -4.65 -3.96
C THR A 121 -13.61 -5.80 -3.33
N VAL A 122 -13.05 -6.47 -2.31
CA VAL A 122 -13.73 -7.52 -1.53
C VAL A 122 -14.95 -6.94 -0.82
N LEU A 123 -14.80 -5.77 -0.20
CA LEU A 123 -15.91 -5.09 0.48
C LEU A 123 -17.03 -4.69 -0.49
N ASN A 124 -16.70 -4.20 -1.69
CA ASN A 124 -17.71 -3.89 -2.71
C ASN A 124 -18.54 -5.13 -3.08
N GLU A 125 -17.91 -6.30 -3.18
CA GLU A 125 -18.62 -7.57 -3.38
C GLU A 125 -19.50 -7.91 -2.17
N MET A 126 -19.01 -7.76 -0.94
CA MET A 126 -19.78 -8.01 0.28
C MET A 126 -21.05 -7.15 0.39
N TYR A 127 -20.95 -5.85 0.06
CA TYR A 127 -22.11 -4.95 0.00
C TYR A 127 -23.15 -5.45 -1.02
N LYS A 128 -22.71 -5.78 -2.24
CA LYS A 128 -23.58 -6.30 -3.30
C LYS A 128 -24.26 -7.60 -2.91
N ASN A 129 -23.50 -8.58 -2.42
CA ASN A 129 -24.00 -9.89 -2.02
C ASN A 129 -24.99 -9.79 -0.85
N SER A 130 -24.86 -8.76 0.00
CA SER A 130 -25.77 -8.50 1.12
C SER A 130 -26.98 -7.64 0.73
N GLY A 131 -27.05 -7.13 -0.49
CA GLY A 131 -28.10 -6.18 -0.92
C GLY A 131 -28.06 -4.84 -0.17
N ILE A 132 -26.90 -4.47 0.40
CA ILE A 132 -26.74 -3.24 1.17
C ILE A 132 -26.27 -2.13 0.24
N ALA A 133 -26.99 -1.00 0.23
CA ALA A 133 -26.58 0.17 -0.53
C ALA A 133 -25.33 0.83 0.09
N ILE A 134 -24.35 1.17 -0.76
CA ILE A 134 -23.14 1.86 -0.34
C ILE A 134 -23.43 3.37 -0.29
N PRO A 135 -23.21 4.07 0.85
CA PRO A 135 -23.32 5.52 0.90
C PRO A 135 -22.31 6.22 -0.01
N LYS A 136 -22.67 7.41 -0.54
CA LYS A 136 -21.85 8.15 -1.52
C LYS A 136 -20.39 8.37 -1.09
N ASN A 137 -20.17 8.81 0.14
CA ASN A 137 -18.83 9.05 0.68
C ASN A 137 -18.03 7.75 0.90
N ILE A 138 -18.70 6.67 1.34
CA ILE A 138 -18.10 5.33 1.47
C ILE A 138 -17.69 4.79 0.10
N ALA A 139 -18.55 4.92 -0.91
CA ALA A 139 -18.21 4.56 -2.29
C ALA A 139 -17.00 5.34 -2.81
N GLY A 140 -16.90 6.64 -2.47
CA GLY A 140 -15.78 7.48 -2.85
C GLY A 140 -14.45 7.03 -2.26
N ILE A 141 -14.40 6.75 -0.96
CA ILE A 141 -13.18 6.29 -0.31
C ILE A 141 -12.78 4.86 -0.74
N MET A 142 -13.75 3.96 -0.94
CA MET A 142 -13.49 2.63 -1.52
C MET A 142 -12.92 2.73 -2.93
N LEU A 143 -13.45 3.63 -3.77
CA LEU A 143 -12.92 3.88 -5.11
C LEU A 143 -11.46 4.35 -5.05
N ALA A 144 -11.17 5.31 -4.17
CA ALA A 144 -9.81 5.83 -4.01
C ALA A 144 -8.83 4.75 -3.55
N ALA A 145 -9.22 3.89 -2.61
CA ALA A 145 -8.38 2.75 -2.19
C ALA A 145 -8.02 1.83 -3.36
N ILE A 146 -9.01 1.44 -4.17
CA ILE A 146 -8.75 0.57 -5.32
C ILE A 146 -7.82 1.27 -6.33
N LEU A 147 -8.01 2.56 -6.59
CA LEU A 147 -7.12 3.33 -7.47
C LEU A 147 -5.70 3.43 -6.92
N SER A 148 -5.53 3.55 -5.59
CA SER A 148 -4.23 3.56 -4.92
C SER A 148 -3.49 2.23 -5.13
N ASP A 149 -4.06 1.11 -4.68
CA ASP A 149 -3.34 -0.18 -4.68
C ASP A 149 -3.09 -0.73 -6.08
N THR A 150 -3.99 -0.41 -7.00
CA THR A 150 -3.86 -0.82 -8.39
C THR A 150 -3.04 0.16 -9.22
N VAL A 151 -2.59 1.27 -8.63
CA VAL A 151 -1.84 2.34 -9.34
C VAL A 151 -2.61 2.76 -10.60
N ASN A 152 -3.88 3.11 -10.43
CA ASN A 152 -4.82 3.35 -11.53
C ASN A 152 -4.82 2.23 -12.58
N PHE A 153 -5.00 1.00 -12.10
CA PHE A 153 -5.02 -0.24 -12.89
C PHE A 153 -3.71 -0.67 -13.60
N LYS A 154 -2.59 0.02 -13.33
CA LYS A 154 -1.28 -0.29 -13.93
C LYS A 154 -0.48 -1.32 -13.13
N SER A 155 -0.80 -1.49 -11.85
CA SER A 155 -0.15 -2.49 -11.01
C SER A 155 -0.46 -3.91 -11.50
N PRO A 156 0.52 -4.84 -11.47
CA PRO A 156 0.29 -6.25 -11.80
C PRO A 156 -0.61 -6.98 -10.77
N THR A 157 -0.99 -6.33 -9.67
CA THR A 157 -1.99 -6.84 -8.72
C THR A 157 -3.42 -6.58 -9.17
N CYS A 158 -3.64 -5.64 -10.11
CA CYS A 158 -4.97 -5.29 -10.60
C CYS A 158 -5.63 -6.46 -11.34
N THR A 159 -6.89 -6.71 -11.04
CA THR A 159 -7.73 -7.73 -11.64
C THR A 159 -8.94 -7.11 -12.36
N PRO A 160 -9.65 -7.88 -13.20
CA PRO A 160 -10.92 -7.43 -13.78
C PRO A 160 -11.97 -7.04 -12.73
N ALA A 161 -11.96 -7.69 -11.55
CA ALA A 161 -12.91 -7.38 -10.48
C ALA A 161 -12.71 -5.97 -9.91
N ASP A 162 -11.46 -5.51 -9.81
CA ASP A 162 -11.12 -4.16 -9.37
C ASP A 162 -11.68 -3.11 -10.32
N LYS A 163 -11.54 -3.32 -11.64
CA LYS A 163 -12.07 -2.41 -12.67
C LYS A 163 -13.60 -2.33 -12.63
N VAL A 164 -14.27 -3.47 -12.43
CA VAL A 164 -15.73 -3.51 -12.25
C VAL A 164 -16.14 -2.78 -10.97
N ALA A 165 -15.43 -3.00 -9.86
CA ALA A 165 -15.69 -2.32 -8.61
C ALA A 165 -15.53 -0.80 -8.75
N CYS A 166 -14.44 -0.31 -9.35
CA CYS A 166 -14.25 1.12 -9.61
C CYS A 166 -15.36 1.72 -10.48
N ALA A 167 -15.78 1.03 -11.55
CA ALA A 167 -16.85 1.51 -12.42
C ALA A 167 -18.20 1.67 -11.69
N ASP A 168 -18.49 0.79 -10.74
CA ASP A 168 -19.71 0.87 -9.93
C ASP A 168 -19.60 1.93 -8.83
N LEU A 169 -18.48 1.95 -8.11
CA LEU A 169 -18.23 2.90 -7.02
C LEU A 169 -18.16 4.34 -7.55
N ALA A 170 -17.57 4.58 -8.72
CA ALA A 170 -17.52 5.90 -9.35
C ALA A 170 -18.91 6.48 -9.62
N LYS A 171 -19.86 5.65 -10.08
CA LYS A 171 -21.26 6.06 -10.29
C LYS A 171 -21.91 6.48 -8.97
N VAL A 172 -21.75 5.66 -7.92
CA VAL A 172 -22.34 5.92 -6.60
C VAL A 172 -21.70 7.15 -5.94
N ALA A 173 -20.38 7.29 -6.03
CA ALA A 173 -19.61 8.40 -5.49
C ALA A 173 -19.85 9.72 -6.27
N GLY A 174 -20.37 9.64 -7.49
CA GLY A 174 -20.50 10.79 -8.39
C GLY A 174 -19.14 11.32 -8.89
N VAL A 175 -18.17 10.41 -9.08
CA VAL A 175 -16.85 10.72 -9.64
C VAL A 175 -16.91 10.49 -11.14
N SER A 176 -16.91 11.57 -11.93
CA SER A 176 -16.99 11.51 -13.39
C SER A 176 -15.65 11.24 -14.07
N ASN A 177 -14.54 11.48 -13.37
CA ASN A 177 -13.18 11.29 -13.88
C ASN A 177 -12.29 10.63 -12.81
N MET A 178 -12.05 9.33 -12.98
CA MET A 178 -11.20 8.55 -12.06
C MET A 178 -9.72 8.92 -12.21
N ASP A 179 -9.27 9.29 -13.41
CA ASP A 179 -7.88 9.70 -13.64
C ASP A 179 -7.57 11.00 -12.90
N GLU A 180 -8.51 11.95 -12.89
CA GLU A 180 -8.35 13.21 -12.13
C GLU A 180 -8.25 12.94 -10.62
N LEU A 181 -9.13 12.08 -10.08
CA LEU A 181 -9.06 11.67 -8.68
C LEU A 181 -7.72 10.98 -8.36
N PHE A 182 -7.29 10.06 -9.21
CA PHE A 182 -6.02 9.37 -9.03
C PHE A 182 -4.84 10.35 -9.09
N MET A 183 -4.83 11.30 -10.01
CA MET A 183 -3.76 12.29 -10.12
C MET A 183 -3.73 13.25 -8.94
N GLU A 184 -4.88 13.59 -8.35
CA GLU A 184 -4.97 14.34 -7.09
C GLU A 184 -4.29 13.55 -5.94
N MET A 185 -4.65 12.28 -5.80
CA MET A 185 -4.07 11.35 -4.81
C MET A 185 -2.56 11.18 -5.00
N LEU A 186 -2.13 10.89 -6.22
CA LEU A 186 -0.74 10.65 -6.56
C LEU A 186 0.11 11.89 -6.29
N LYS A 187 -0.37 13.10 -6.58
CA LYS A 187 0.34 14.35 -6.24
C LYS A 187 0.56 14.49 -4.74
N ALA A 188 -0.43 14.14 -3.92
CA ALA A 188 -0.27 14.14 -2.47
C ALA A 188 0.74 13.08 -2.00
N LYS A 189 0.61 11.85 -2.51
CA LYS A 189 1.51 10.71 -2.19
C LYS A 189 2.97 10.99 -2.56
N SER A 190 3.17 11.59 -3.73
CA SER A 190 4.47 11.84 -4.35
C SER A 190 5.06 13.20 -4.00
N ALA A 191 4.50 13.92 -3.01
CA ALA A 191 5.09 15.16 -2.53
C ALA A 191 6.50 14.89 -1.97
N VAL A 192 7.48 15.58 -2.56
CA VAL A 192 8.91 15.46 -2.20
C VAL A 192 9.48 16.77 -1.66
N ASP A 193 8.84 17.90 -1.96
CA ASP A 193 9.31 19.22 -1.53
C ASP A 193 9.32 19.34 0.00
N GLY A 194 10.46 19.81 0.53
CA GLY A 194 10.66 19.98 1.97
C GLY A 194 10.87 18.69 2.76
N VAL A 195 10.85 17.52 2.11
CA VAL A 195 11.12 16.23 2.77
C VAL A 195 12.63 15.97 2.77
N PRO A 196 13.25 15.63 3.91
CA PRO A 196 14.66 15.27 3.95
C PRO A 196 14.98 14.10 3.01
N ILE A 197 16.12 14.15 2.32
CA ILE A 197 16.57 13.12 1.35
C ILE A 197 16.59 11.72 1.98
N LYS A 198 17.04 11.63 3.22
CA LYS A 198 17.01 10.38 3.99
C LYS A 198 15.58 9.83 4.10
N ASP A 199 14.64 10.68 4.46
CA ASP A 199 13.24 10.27 4.65
C ASP A 199 12.59 9.89 3.31
N LEU A 200 13.02 10.50 2.19
CA LEU A 200 12.62 10.08 0.86
C LEU A 200 13.18 8.70 0.49
N LEU A 201 14.47 8.46 0.69
CA LEU A 201 15.08 7.15 0.42
C LEU A 201 14.42 6.04 1.25
N PHE A 202 14.10 6.32 2.52
CA PHE A 202 13.53 5.36 3.46
C PHE A 202 11.99 5.29 3.46
N ARG A 203 11.30 6.12 2.65
CA ARG A 203 9.82 6.20 2.62
C ARG A 203 9.16 4.85 2.37
N ASP A 204 9.64 4.10 1.37
CA ASP A 204 9.31 2.69 1.19
C ASP A 204 10.58 1.88 0.94
N TYR A 205 11.37 1.70 1.99
CA TYR A 205 12.63 0.97 1.92
C TYR A 205 12.58 -0.34 2.69
N LYS A 206 13.13 -1.40 2.09
CA LYS A 206 13.30 -2.71 2.74
C LYS A 206 14.67 -3.29 2.45
N ASP A 207 15.24 -3.92 3.46
CA ASP A 207 16.42 -4.77 3.31
C ASP A 207 15.99 -6.22 3.05
N PHE A 208 16.75 -6.91 2.21
CA PHE A 208 16.56 -8.31 1.84
C PHE A 208 17.88 -9.05 1.96
N ASP A 209 17.83 -10.30 2.43
CA ASP A 209 18.95 -11.21 2.33
C ASP A 209 18.89 -11.96 0.99
N MET A 210 19.90 -11.72 0.14
CA MET A 210 20.06 -12.37 -1.14
C MET A 210 21.21 -13.37 -1.04
N LYS A 211 20.96 -14.50 -0.37
CA LYS A 211 21.94 -15.58 -0.15
C LYS A 211 23.20 -15.07 0.58
N GLY A 212 22.99 -14.39 1.71
CA GLY A 212 24.04 -13.77 2.51
C GLY A 212 24.50 -12.39 2.02
N SER A 213 24.04 -11.94 0.84
CA SER A 213 24.27 -10.56 0.38
C SER A 213 23.11 -9.67 0.82
N LYS A 214 23.38 -8.69 1.68
CA LYS A 214 22.36 -7.73 2.10
C LYS A 214 22.06 -6.72 0.98
N VAL A 215 20.83 -6.69 0.49
CA VAL A 215 20.37 -5.79 -0.59
C VAL A 215 19.24 -4.89 -0.11
N GLY A 216 19.43 -3.59 -0.26
CA GLY A 216 18.44 -2.56 0.05
C GLY A 216 17.64 -2.14 -1.17
N VAL A 217 16.31 -2.04 -1.04
CA VAL A 217 15.44 -1.54 -2.12
C VAL A 217 14.43 -0.53 -1.58
N GLY A 218 14.62 0.73 -1.98
CA GLY A 218 13.69 1.84 -1.80
C GLY A 218 12.77 2.02 -3.00
N GLN A 219 11.59 2.59 -2.79
CA GLN A 219 10.67 2.99 -3.86
C GLN A 219 10.04 4.36 -3.60
N LEU A 220 10.01 5.20 -4.64
CA LEU A 220 9.26 6.44 -4.71
C LEU A 220 8.34 6.38 -5.93
N GLU A 221 7.04 6.40 -5.69
CA GLU A 221 6.03 6.54 -6.73
C GLU A 221 5.82 8.02 -7.04
N LEU A 222 5.97 8.38 -8.30
CA LEU A 222 5.96 9.75 -8.79
C LEU A 222 4.93 9.88 -9.92
N ALA A 223 4.29 11.04 -10.02
CA ALA A 223 3.53 11.37 -11.23
C ALA A 223 4.48 11.47 -12.43
N THR A 224 5.63 12.14 -12.25
CA THR A 224 6.70 12.19 -13.25
C THR A 224 8.07 12.26 -12.57
N LEU A 225 9.12 11.84 -13.26
CA LEU A 225 10.50 11.95 -12.76
C LEU A 225 10.94 13.41 -12.49
N ASP A 226 10.29 14.40 -13.09
CA ASP A 226 10.63 15.82 -12.91
C ASP A 226 10.53 16.27 -11.44
N GLN A 227 9.67 15.61 -10.65
CA GLN A 227 9.51 15.88 -9.21
C GLN A 227 10.81 15.69 -8.43
N VAL A 228 11.62 14.70 -8.82
CA VAL A 228 12.88 14.36 -8.12
C VAL A 228 14.12 14.78 -8.88
N ALA A 229 13.97 15.33 -10.10
CA ALA A 229 15.10 15.79 -10.90
C ALA A 229 16.04 16.75 -10.14
N PRO A 230 15.56 17.74 -9.35
CA PRO A 230 16.43 18.66 -8.62
C PRO A 230 17.23 18.02 -7.47
N MET A 231 16.80 16.86 -6.98
CA MET A 231 17.36 16.20 -5.79
C MET A 231 17.99 14.83 -6.09
N ARG A 232 18.05 14.48 -7.37
CA ARG A 232 18.51 13.15 -7.82
C ARG A 232 19.94 12.84 -7.38
N ASP A 233 20.83 13.81 -7.45
CA ASP A 233 22.22 13.64 -7.03
C ASP A 233 22.34 13.42 -5.52
N ASP A 234 21.51 14.10 -4.73
CA ASP A 234 21.53 13.95 -3.27
C ASP A 234 20.90 12.62 -2.85
N LEU A 235 19.84 12.17 -3.53
CA LEU A 235 19.32 10.79 -3.38
C LEU A 235 20.42 9.76 -3.65
N TYR A 236 21.20 9.94 -4.72
CA TYR A 236 22.30 9.03 -5.05
C TYR A 236 23.39 9.02 -3.98
N LYS A 237 23.81 10.19 -3.46
CA LYS A 237 24.77 10.28 -2.36
C LYS A 237 24.28 9.59 -1.09
N GLU A 238 22.99 9.75 -0.77
CA GLU A 238 22.39 9.08 0.38
C GLU A 238 22.34 7.56 0.19
N MET A 239 22.05 7.07 -1.02
CA MET A 239 22.17 5.64 -1.34
C MET A 239 23.59 5.12 -1.13
N GLN A 240 24.63 5.88 -1.52
CA GLN A 240 26.03 5.52 -1.28
C GLN A 240 26.34 5.42 0.21
N ARG A 241 25.85 6.38 1.02
CA ARG A 241 25.96 6.35 2.49
C ARG A 241 25.32 5.11 3.08
N VAL A 242 24.09 4.79 2.68
CA VAL A 242 23.33 3.61 3.15
C VAL A 242 23.99 2.30 2.73
N LYS A 243 24.60 2.27 1.52
CA LYS A 243 25.36 1.10 1.08
C LYS A 243 26.59 0.87 1.96
N ALA A 244 27.31 1.94 2.31
CA ALA A 244 28.52 1.87 3.13
C ALA A 244 28.29 1.30 4.55
N GLU A 245 27.03 1.22 5.01
CA GLU A 245 26.63 0.55 6.25
C GLU A 245 26.64 -0.99 6.17
N GLY A 246 27.21 -1.57 5.11
CA GLY A 246 27.40 -3.02 4.98
C GLY A 246 26.41 -3.71 4.04
N ARG A 247 25.87 -3.00 3.05
CA ARG A 247 25.02 -3.59 2.00
C ARG A 247 25.83 -3.85 0.74
N HIS A 248 25.56 -4.99 0.11
CA HIS A 248 26.11 -5.34 -1.20
C HIS A 248 25.56 -4.39 -2.27
N SER A 249 24.25 -4.15 -2.26
CA SER A 249 23.59 -3.22 -3.19
C SER A 249 22.52 -2.40 -2.49
N VAL A 250 22.34 -1.16 -2.95
CA VAL A 250 21.20 -0.30 -2.64
C VAL A 250 20.60 0.16 -3.96
N LEU A 251 19.30 -0.09 -4.13
CA LEU A 251 18.53 0.30 -5.30
C LEU A 251 17.42 1.26 -4.87
N LEU A 252 17.14 2.25 -5.71
CA LEU A 252 16.00 3.16 -5.53
C LEU A 252 15.17 3.16 -6.80
N MET A 253 13.91 2.72 -6.67
CA MET A 253 12.93 2.74 -7.74
C MET A 253 12.28 4.12 -7.80
N LEU A 254 12.67 4.95 -8.77
CA LEU A 254 11.93 6.17 -9.11
C LEU A 254 10.87 5.79 -10.14
N THR A 255 9.68 5.45 -9.65
CA THR A 255 8.58 4.91 -10.47
C THR A 255 7.79 6.06 -11.07
N ASP A 256 7.84 6.20 -12.40
CA ASP A 256 7.05 7.17 -13.15
C ASP A 256 5.73 6.52 -13.57
N VAL A 257 4.66 6.88 -12.85
CA VAL A 257 3.34 6.30 -13.04
C VAL A 257 2.70 6.74 -14.36
N VAL A 258 3.06 7.92 -14.89
CA VAL A 258 2.52 8.42 -16.16
C VAL A 258 3.19 7.74 -17.35
N LYS A 259 4.51 7.54 -17.31
CA LYS A 259 5.27 6.84 -18.36
C LYS A 259 5.24 5.32 -18.24
N GLU A 260 4.61 4.81 -17.20
CA GLU A 260 4.46 3.39 -16.93
C GLU A 260 5.79 2.63 -16.81
N GLY A 261 6.76 3.16 -16.05
CA GLY A 261 8.01 2.45 -15.80
C GLY A 261 8.82 3.02 -14.65
N THR A 262 9.98 2.42 -14.40
CA THR A 262 10.87 2.82 -13.30
C THR A 262 12.24 3.20 -13.83
N ASP A 263 12.72 4.35 -13.38
CA ASP A 263 14.13 4.70 -13.44
C ASP A 263 14.84 4.17 -12.19
N LEU A 264 15.53 3.05 -12.35
CA LEU A 264 16.13 2.29 -11.27
C LEU A 264 17.54 2.80 -11.00
N MET A 265 17.71 3.59 -9.95
CA MET A 265 19.03 4.01 -9.48
C MET A 265 19.71 2.86 -8.74
N VAL A 266 21.01 2.69 -8.95
CA VAL A 266 21.78 1.54 -8.43
C VAL A 266 23.12 1.99 -7.85
N VAL A 267 23.39 1.58 -6.61
CA VAL A 267 24.75 1.54 -6.03
C VAL A 267 25.02 0.08 -5.65
N SER A 268 26.03 -0.56 -6.25
CA SER A 268 26.30 -2.00 -6.05
C SER A 268 27.79 -2.30 -6.06
N ASP A 269 28.23 -3.30 -5.28
CA ASP A 269 29.59 -3.86 -5.38
C ASP A 269 29.82 -4.59 -6.71
N ASP A 270 28.77 -5.24 -7.22
CA ASP A 270 28.73 -5.83 -8.55
C ASP A 270 27.50 -5.27 -9.30
N PRO A 271 27.67 -4.28 -10.19
CA PRO A 271 26.56 -3.79 -11.01
C PRO A 271 26.08 -4.81 -12.05
N SER A 272 26.91 -5.76 -12.47
CA SER A 272 26.59 -6.70 -13.55
C SER A 272 25.49 -7.69 -13.15
N ILE A 273 25.43 -8.09 -11.88
CA ILE A 273 24.36 -8.93 -11.36
C ILE A 273 23.00 -8.22 -11.39
N ILE A 274 22.99 -6.90 -11.18
CA ILE A 274 21.79 -6.06 -11.22
C ILE A 274 21.33 -5.89 -12.66
N GLU A 275 22.24 -5.56 -13.58
CA GLU A 275 21.94 -5.51 -15.02
C GLU A 275 21.34 -6.84 -15.54
N LYS A 276 21.91 -7.98 -15.10
CA LYS A 276 21.39 -9.31 -15.42
C LYS A 276 19.99 -9.55 -14.85
N ALA A 277 19.72 -9.09 -13.62
CA ALA A 277 18.41 -9.25 -12.98
C ALA A 277 17.29 -8.60 -13.79
N PHE A 278 17.56 -7.45 -14.42
CA PHE A 278 16.56 -6.67 -15.15
C PHE A 278 16.69 -6.74 -16.67
N ASN A 279 17.66 -7.52 -17.19
CA ASN A 279 17.96 -7.59 -18.62
C ASN A 279 18.10 -6.19 -19.26
N SER A 280 18.78 -5.28 -18.55
CA SER A 280 18.97 -3.88 -18.95
C SER A 280 20.38 -3.43 -18.56
N LYS A 281 20.81 -2.27 -19.07
CA LYS A 281 22.15 -1.72 -18.86
C LYS A 281 22.09 -0.39 -18.12
N LEU A 282 23.04 -0.17 -17.21
CA LEU A 282 23.19 1.12 -16.56
C LEU A 282 23.68 2.16 -17.57
N SER A 283 23.03 3.31 -17.56
CA SER A 283 23.50 4.55 -18.18
C SER A 283 23.87 5.51 -17.05
N GLY A 284 25.17 5.54 -16.70
CA GLY A 284 25.62 6.26 -15.50
C GLY A 284 25.28 5.47 -14.24
N ASN A 285 24.39 6.00 -13.41
CA ASN A 285 24.02 5.39 -12.13
C ASN A 285 22.60 4.80 -12.08
N SER A 286 21.89 4.79 -13.22
CA SER A 286 20.54 4.24 -13.29
C SER A 286 20.25 3.53 -14.61
N MET A 287 19.12 2.83 -14.68
CA MET A 287 18.59 2.21 -15.88
C MET A 287 17.07 2.37 -15.94
N TRP A 288 16.51 2.56 -17.14
CA TRP A 288 15.06 2.53 -17.33
C TRP A 288 14.56 1.10 -17.49
N ILE A 289 13.54 0.73 -16.73
CA ILE A 289 12.83 -0.55 -16.84
C ILE A 289 11.37 -0.27 -17.16
N ASP A 290 10.98 -0.59 -18.39
CA ASP A 290 9.62 -0.44 -18.91
C ASP A 290 8.62 -1.35 -18.18
N GLY A 291 7.45 -0.82 -17.82
CA GLY A 291 6.38 -1.57 -17.14
C GLY A 291 6.67 -1.97 -15.68
N MET A 292 7.84 -1.61 -15.11
CA MET A 292 8.17 -1.95 -13.73
C MET A 292 7.52 -0.98 -12.76
N MET A 293 6.66 -1.51 -11.88
CA MET A 293 5.88 -0.78 -10.88
C MET A 293 6.01 -1.36 -9.48
N SER A 294 6.24 -2.67 -9.36
CA SER A 294 6.11 -3.39 -8.10
C SER A 294 7.44 -3.93 -7.60
N ARG A 295 7.91 -3.43 -6.45
CA ARG A 295 9.05 -4.03 -5.74
C ARG A 295 8.81 -5.52 -5.44
N LYS A 296 7.62 -5.88 -4.96
CA LYS A 296 7.28 -7.24 -4.52
C LYS A 296 7.20 -8.23 -5.69
N LYS A 297 6.61 -7.84 -6.81
CA LYS A 297 6.33 -8.74 -7.96
C LYS A 297 7.40 -8.72 -9.04
N GLN A 298 8.07 -7.58 -9.24
CA GLN A 298 8.96 -7.36 -10.40
C GLN A 298 10.42 -7.10 -9.99
N THR A 299 10.68 -6.51 -8.82
CA THR A 299 12.07 -6.20 -8.40
C THR A 299 12.71 -7.33 -7.60
N VAL A 300 12.11 -7.69 -6.46
CA VAL A 300 12.67 -8.69 -5.52
C VAL A 300 12.84 -10.07 -6.17
N PRO A 301 11.84 -10.64 -6.88
CA PRO A 301 12.00 -11.96 -7.51
C PRO A 301 13.12 -12.00 -8.56
N ASN A 302 13.28 -10.91 -9.33
CA ASN A 302 14.32 -10.80 -10.34
C ASN A 302 15.72 -10.77 -9.69
N LEU A 303 15.87 -10.00 -8.60
CA LEU A 303 17.10 -9.98 -7.81
C LEU A 303 17.38 -11.37 -7.21
N GLN A 304 16.41 -12.00 -6.55
CA GLN A 304 16.57 -13.35 -5.98
C GLN A 304 17.09 -14.35 -7.02
N LYS A 305 16.49 -14.35 -8.22
CA LYS A 305 16.93 -15.21 -9.33
C LYS A 305 18.37 -14.90 -9.76
N ALA A 306 18.75 -13.63 -9.83
CA ALA A 306 20.10 -13.22 -10.24
C ALA A 306 21.17 -13.59 -9.20
N PHE A 307 20.85 -13.46 -7.91
CA PHE A 307 21.70 -13.85 -6.78
C PHE A 307 21.68 -15.37 -6.51
N GLY A 308 20.80 -16.11 -7.17
CA GLY A 308 20.69 -17.56 -7.06
C GLY A 308 20.18 -18.02 -5.69
N CYS A 309 19.22 -17.26 -5.15
CA CYS A 309 18.40 -17.62 -4.00
C CYS A 309 17.44 -18.79 -4.31
#